data_AF-A0A9E3VR18-F1
#
_entry.id   AF-A0A9E3VR18-F1
#
_cell.length_a   1.000
_cell.length_b   1.000
_cell.length_c   1.000
_cell.angle_alpha   90.00
_cell.angle_beta   90.00
_cell.angle_gamma   90.00
#
_symmetry.space_group_name_H-M   'P 1'
#
loop_
_entity.id
_entity.type
_entity.pdbx_description
1 polymer ?
#
loop_
_entity_poly.entity_id
_entity_poly.type
_entity_poly.pdbx_seq_one_letter_code
_entity_poly.pdbx_strand_id
1 'polypeptide(L)'
;MKRLLTGIAVLALFLGLSAVSTAETIYMKSGSKLTGKVIEETDDKVKLEVDVEGGGKAVITIEKSRIDRIETADSYEGRVEAAELHLKNEDYRRAEDAFRELVRNEPRDARVRQGLAKALVGLFRYEEAVKTLEHYLVLVDQNRDSDLMLYLADQYLYARNYRDAKKTAREAGDLYPDNKSLQVAVDEFLKRCDRVRSGAEQLKERDTAESAERANRAEARKEWDKERGNSLESVEFGQSLANWTGESRPKLVLGQFLNIEAARDDWNRYMLGGDEKLLQEAVTRADLKFTVDESRWLELYDHQKAVIIYGLYYQMKERYPKTYPVVEVVCTVNERGKDKDKKLARGSWDGRREKVVVDRWTNENREPGRPTRRIIK
;
A
#
# COMPACT_ATOMS: atom_id res chain seq x y z
N MET A 1 -24.45 -53.70 19.63
CA MET A 1 -23.35 -54.52 19.07
C MET A 1 -22.67 -53.69 17.99
N LYS A 2 -21.53 -53.04 18.24
CA LYS A 2 -20.15 -53.58 18.09
C LYS A 2 -19.97 -54.38 16.80
N ARG A 3 -19.27 -53.78 15.81
CA ARG A 3 -17.99 -54.25 15.21
C ARG A 3 -17.64 -53.30 14.04
N LEU A 4 -16.64 -52.41 14.18
CA LEU A 4 -15.18 -52.61 14.01
C LEU A 4 -14.75 -52.89 12.55
N LEU A 5 -13.96 -51.95 12.02
CA LEU A 5 -13.08 -52.08 10.87
C LEU A 5 -12.06 -53.22 11.05
N THR A 6 -11.63 -53.80 9.92
CA THR A 6 -10.30 -54.37 9.57
C THR A 6 -10.45 -54.88 8.12
N GLY A 7 -9.65 -54.61 7.08
CA GLY A 7 -8.34 -54.00 6.91
C GLY A 7 -7.47 -54.94 6.06
N ILE A 8 -6.98 -54.51 4.88
CA ILE A 8 -5.62 -54.67 4.31
C ILE A 8 -5.63 -54.33 2.81
N ALA A 9 -4.75 -53.40 2.45
CA ALA A 9 -4.37 -53.01 1.11
C ALA A 9 -3.34 -53.98 0.53
N VAL A 10 -3.35 -54.17 -0.80
CA VAL A 10 -2.14 -54.51 -1.55
C VAL A 10 -2.05 -53.55 -2.74
N LEU A 11 -1.07 -52.65 -2.63
CA LEU A 11 -0.53 -51.86 -3.73
C LEU A 11 0.02 -52.80 -4.80
N ALA A 12 -0.32 -52.56 -6.07
CA ALA A 12 0.53 -52.92 -7.19
C ALA A 12 0.78 -51.67 -8.02
N LEU A 13 2.06 -51.29 -8.03
CA LEU A 13 2.72 -50.20 -8.74
C LEU A 13 2.08 -49.83 -10.09
N PHE A 14 1.58 -48.61 -10.21
CA PHE A 14 1.73 -47.87 -11.46
C PHE A 14 3.05 -47.11 -11.38
N LEU A 15 4.02 -47.56 -12.18
CA LEU A 15 5.14 -46.71 -12.57
C LEU A 15 4.55 -45.45 -13.20
N GLY A 16 4.61 -44.35 -12.45
CA GLY A 16 4.24 -43.02 -12.91
C GLY A 16 5.22 -42.56 -13.99
N LEU A 17 5.01 -43.01 -15.22
CA LEU A 17 5.28 -42.18 -16.38
C LEU A 17 4.11 -41.20 -16.45
N SER A 18 4.26 -40.04 -15.82
CA SER A 18 3.39 -38.90 -16.11
C SER A 18 3.60 -38.57 -17.59
N ALA A 19 2.72 -39.08 -18.44
CA ALA A 19 2.59 -38.61 -19.81
C ALA A 19 2.35 -37.09 -19.73
N VAL A 20 3.36 -36.36 -20.18
CA VAL A 20 3.29 -34.92 -20.45
C VAL A 20 2.00 -34.67 -21.23
N SER A 21 1.10 -33.86 -20.69
CA SER A 21 -0.13 -33.48 -21.36
C SER A 21 0.18 -32.40 -22.39
N THR A 22 0.41 -32.79 -23.63
CA THR A 22 0.52 -31.84 -24.74
C THR A 22 -0.84 -31.25 -25.07
N ALA A 23 -0.95 -29.92 -25.15
CA ALA A 23 -2.11 -29.27 -25.72
C ALA A 23 -2.03 -29.36 -27.25
N GLU A 24 -3.10 -29.77 -27.90
CA GLU A 24 -3.27 -29.79 -29.36
C GLU A 24 -4.17 -28.63 -29.78
N THR A 25 -3.89 -28.07 -30.96
CA THR A 25 -4.76 -27.06 -31.58
C THR A 25 -5.49 -27.68 -32.76
N ILE A 26 -6.82 -27.69 -32.68
CA ILE A 26 -7.73 -28.16 -33.73
C ILE A 26 -8.19 -26.94 -34.53
N TYR A 27 -7.81 -26.90 -35.81
CA TYR A 27 -8.28 -25.92 -36.77
C TYR A 27 -9.55 -26.45 -37.44
N MET A 28 -10.63 -25.70 -37.38
CA MET A 28 -11.90 -26.04 -37.99
C MET A 28 -11.96 -25.49 -39.42
N LYS A 29 -12.64 -26.19 -40.33
CA LYS A 29 -12.89 -25.68 -41.71
C LYS A 29 -13.68 -24.37 -41.73
N SER A 30 -14.39 -24.04 -40.65
CA SER A 30 -15.06 -22.75 -40.47
C SER A 30 -14.10 -21.59 -40.20
N GLY A 31 -12.80 -21.85 -40.01
CA GLY A 31 -11.79 -20.87 -39.60
C GLY A 31 -11.68 -20.68 -38.08
N SER A 32 -12.53 -21.34 -37.29
CA SER A 32 -12.45 -21.34 -35.82
C SER A 32 -11.33 -22.27 -35.34
N LYS A 33 -10.71 -21.99 -34.19
CA LYS A 33 -9.71 -22.88 -33.58
C LYS A 33 -10.08 -23.22 -32.13
N LEU A 34 -9.74 -24.44 -31.72
CA LEU A 34 -9.94 -24.94 -30.36
C LEU A 34 -8.63 -25.51 -29.84
N THR A 35 -8.25 -25.17 -28.62
CA THR A 35 -7.02 -25.66 -27.99
C THR A 35 -7.38 -26.44 -26.73
N GLY A 36 -6.83 -27.63 -26.58
CA GLY A 36 -7.09 -28.52 -25.45
C GLY A 36 -6.32 -29.82 -25.58
N LYS A 37 -6.61 -30.79 -24.72
CA LYS A 37 -6.01 -32.12 -24.78
C LYS A 37 -6.91 -33.06 -25.57
N VAL A 38 -6.46 -33.62 -26.68
CA VAL A 38 -7.20 -34.71 -27.34
C VAL A 38 -7.12 -35.94 -26.44
N ILE A 39 -8.29 -36.40 -26.01
CA ILE A 39 -8.42 -37.57 -25.14
C ILE A 39 -8.93 -38.80 -25.90
N GLU A 40 -9.48 -38.60 -27.09
CA GLU A 40 -9.94 -39.67 -27.99
C GLU A 40 -9.91 -39.14 -29.42
N GLU A 41 -9.24 -39.86 -30.33
CA GLU A 41 -9.34 -39.65 -31.77
C GLU A 41 -9.78 -40.96 -32.44
N THR A 42 -10.78 -40.85 -33.30
CA THR A 42 -11.29 -41.95 -34.13
C THR A 42 -11.39 -41.47 -35.58
N ASP A 43 -11.85 -42.32 -36.49
CA ASP A 43 -12.08 -41.94 -37.88
C ASP A 43 -13.21 -40.92 -38.03
N ASP A 44 -14.19 -40.94 -37.12
CA ASP A 44 -15.40 -40.10 -37.22
C ASP A 44 -15.34 -38.83 -36.37
N LYS A 45 -14.62 -38.85 -35.25
CA LYS A 45 -14.65 -37.79 -34.24
C LYS A 45 -13.35 -37.66 -33.45
N VAL A 46 -13.20 -36.48 -32.84
CA VAL A 46 -12.16 -36.11 -31.89
C VAL A 46 -12.83 -35.59 -30.61
N LYS A 47 -12.40 -36.08 -29.45
CA LYS A 47 -12.79 -35.53 -28.14
C LYS A 47 -11.65 -34.70 -27.59
N LEU A 48 -11.94 -33.44 -27.30
CA LEU A 48 -11.03 -32.45 -26.79
C LEU A 48 -11.42 -32.05 -25.36
N GLU A 49 -10.54 -32.26 -24.40
CA GLU A 49 -10.67 -31.72 -23.06
C GLU A 49 -10.14 -30.28 -23.04
N VAL A 50 -11.00 -29.32 -22.71
CA VAL A 50 -10.67 -27.88 -22.64
C VAL A 50 -10.88 -27.37 -21.22
N ASP A 51 -10.06 -26.41 -20.81
CA ASP A 51 -10.27 -25.71 -19.55
C ASP A 51 -11.36 -24.64 -19.71
N VAL A 52 -12.24 -24.55 -18.73
CA VAL A 52 -13.38 -23.61 -18.70
C VAL A 52 -13.05 -22.46 -17.77
N GLU A 53 -13.41 -21.24 -18.20
CA GLU A 53 -13.33 -20.03 -17.39
C GLU A 53 -14.14 -20.19 -16.10
N GLY A 54 -13.47 -20.14 -14.94
CA GLY A 54 -14.05 -20.48 -13.63
C GLY A 54 -13.49 -21.74 -12.96
N GLY A 55 -12.53 -22.43 -13.59
CA GLY A 55 -11.72 -23.47 -12.92
C GLY A 55 -12.26 -24.89 -13.02
N GLY A 56 -12.75 -25.29 -14.20
CA GLY A 56 -13.19 -26.67 -14.48
C GLY A 56 -12.71 -27.17 -15.84
N LYS A 57 -12.98 -28.44 -16.15
CA LYS A 57 -12.67 -29.06 -17.44
C LYS A 57 -13.97 -29.45 -18.16
N ALA A 58 -14.04 -29.17 -19.46
CA ALA A 58 -15.13 -29.61 -20.32
C ALA A 58 -14.59 -30.52 -21.42
N VAL A 59 -15.37 -31.55 -21.78
CA VAL A 59 -15.06 -32.41 -22.92
C VAL A 59 -15.95 -32.02 -24.09
N ILE A 60 -15.34 -31.58 -25.17
CA ILE A 60 -16.00 -31.22 -26.42
C ILE A 60 -15.80 -32.38 -27.41
N THR A 61 -16.88 -32.81 -28.07
CA THR A 61 -16.78 -33.78 -29.18
C THR A 61 -16.94 -33.04 -30.50
N ILE A 62 -15.99 -33.27 -31.41
CA ILE A 62 -15.90 -32.60 -32.71
C ILE A 62 -15.88 -33.69 -33.79
N GLU A 63 -16.74 -33.57 -34.81
CA GLU A 63 -16.68 -34.48 -35.95
C GLU A 63 -15.47 -34.19 -36.84
N LYS A 64 -14.78 -35.24 -37.29
CA LYS A 64 -13.56 -35.14 -38.12
C LYS A 64 -13.83 -34.45 -39.45
N SER A 65 -15.07 -34.56 -39.96
CA SER A 65 -15.56 -33.87 -41.16
C SER A 65 -15.41 -32.34 -41.09
N ARG A 66 -15.49 -31.77 -39.88
CA ARG A 66 -15.43 -30.32 -39.59
C ARG A 66 -14.02 -29.81 -39.31
N ILE A 67 -13.06 -30.71 -39.14
CA ILE A 67 -11.67 -30.40 -38.82
C ILE A 67 -10.91 -30.20 -40.14
N ASP A 68 -10.14 -29.12 -40.22
CA ASP A 68 -9.19 -28.85 -41.30
C ASP A 68 -7.87 -29.58 -41.03
N ARG A 69 -7.27 -29.33 -39.86
CA ARG A 69 -6.05 -30.00 -39.39
C ARG A 69 -5.95 -29.98 -37.86
N ILE A 70 -5.17 -30.93 -37.33
CA ILE A 70 -4.80 -31.02 -35.92
C ILE A 70 -3.30 -30.83 -35.85
N GLU A 71 -2.85 -29.85 -35.07
CA GLU A 71 -1.43 -29.62 -34.81
C GLU A 71 -1.07 -30.18 -33.42
N THR A 72 -0.25 -31.22 -33.39
CA THR A 72 0.31 -31.81 -32.17
C THR A 72 1.59 -31.07 -31.76
N ALA A 73 1.73 -30.71 -30.49
CA ALA A 73 2.94 -30.08 -29.95
C ALA A 73 4.06 -31.11 -29.72
N ASP A 74 4.45 -31.87 -30.75
CA ASP A 74 5.43 -32.96 -30.61
C ASP A 74 6.87 -32.58 -30.95
N SER A 75 7.11 -31.48 -31.67
CA SER A 75 8.47 -30.96 -31.82
C SER A 75 8.85 -30.12 -30.59
N TYR A 76 10.13 -30.18 -30.19
CA TYR A 76 10.68 -29.32 -29.15
C TYR A 76 10.34 -27.85 -29.44
N GLU A 77 10.54 -27.42 -30.68
CA GLU A 77 10.23 -26.06 -31.14
C GLU A 77 8.74 -25.71 -30.98
N GLY A 78 7.82 -26.60 -31.36
CA GLY A 78 6.38 -26.37 -31.20
C GLY A 78 5.97 -26.25 -29.73
N ARG A 79 6.65 -26.96 -28.82
CA ARG A 79 6.45 -26.81 -27.37
C ARG A 79 6.99 -25.47 -26.85
N VAL A 80 8.11 -24.99 -27.37
CA VAL A 80 8.63 -23.65 -27.04
C VAL A 80 7.67 -22.57 -27.51
N GLU A 81 7.19 -22.64 -28.76
CA GLU A 81 6.22 -21.69 -29.31
C GLU A 81 4.91 -21.67 -28.51
N ALA A 82 4.41 -22.83 -28.10
CA ALA A 82 3.22 -22.92 -27.25
C ALA A 82 3.44 -22.28 -25.86
N ALA A 83 4.60 -22.49 -25.25
CA ALA A 83 4.96 -21.87 -23.98
C ALA A 83 5.09 -20.34 -24.10
N GLU A 84 5.66 -19.85 -25.21
CA GLU A 84 5.74 -18.41 -25.51
C GLU A 84 4.37 -17.79 -25.76
N LEU A 85 3.45 -18.53 -26.35
CA LEU A 85 2.07 -18.08 -26.52
C LEU A 85 1.37 -17.88 -25.17
N HIS A 86 1.62 -18.75 -24.18
CA HIS A 86 1.12 -18.54 -22.83
C HIS A 86 1.71 -17.27 -22.19
N LEU A 87 2.99 -16.97 -22.39
CA LEU A 87 3.57 -15.69 -21.93
C LEU A 87 2.89 -14.49 -22.58
N LYS A 88 2.68 -14.55 -23.90
CA LYS A 88 2.05 -13.46 -24.64
C LYS A 88 0.62 -13.20 -24.20
N ASN A 89 -0.09 -14.25 -23.78
CA ASN A 89 -1.45 -14.16 -23.25
C ASN A 89 -1.49 -13.84 -21.75
N GLU A 90 -0.34 -13.57 -21.11
CA GLU A 90 -0.21 -13.32 -19.67
C GLU A 90 -0.66 -14.51 -18.79
N ASP A 91 -0.75 -15.71 -19.36
CA ASP A 91 -1.04 -16.97 -18.67
C ASP A 91 0.21 -17.48 -17.94
N TYR A 92 0.77 -16.67 -17.03
CA TYR A 92 2.11 -16.89 -16.47
C TYR A 92 2.27 -18.23 -15.74
N ARG A 93 1.21 -18.79 -15.14
CA ARG A 93 1.26 -20.12 -14.51
C ARG A 93 1.44 -21.24 -15.54
N ARG A 94 0.67 -21.22 -16.63
CA ARG A 94 0.79 -22.22 -17.70
C ARG A 94 2.13 -22.08 -18.43
N ALA A 95 2.58 -20.85 -18.63
CA ALA A 95 3.92 -20.57 -19.15
C ALA A 95 5.00 -21.16 -18.25
N GLU A 96 4.94 -20.94 -16.93
CA GLU A 96 5.90 -21.50 -15.98
C GLU A 96 5.96 -23.02 -16.08
N ASP A 97 4.81 -23.70 -16.04
CA ASP A 97 4.75 -25.17 -16.10
C ASP A 97 5.37 -25.70 -17.40
N ALA A 98 5.02 -25.11 -18.54
CA ALA A 98 5.55 -25.48 -19.85
C ALA A 98 7.06 -25.24 -19.96
N PHE A 99 7.54 -24.06 -19.54
CA PHE A 99 8.97 -23.75 -19.59
C PHE A 99 9.79 -24.59 -18.60
N ARG A 100 9.25 -24.94 -17.42
CA ARG A 100 9.96 -25.85 -16.49
C ARG A 100 10.19 -27.23 -17.09
N GLU A 101 9.25 -27.73 -17.89
CA GLU A 101 9.45 -28.98 -18.62
C GLU A 101 10.53 -28.84 -19.70
N LEU A 102 10.45 -27.78 -20.51
CA LEU A 102 11.44 -27.51 -21.55
C LEU A 102 12.85 -27.33 -20.97
N VAL A 103 13.01 -26.64 -19.84
CA VAL A 103 14.32 -26.51 -19.14
C VAL A 103 14.84 -27.86 -18.65
N ARG A 104 13.98 -28.80 -18.26
CA ARG A 104 14.41 -30.16 -17.88
C ARG A 104 14.94 -30.94 -19.07
N ASN A 105 14.34 -30.76 -20.25
CA ASN A 105 14.75 -31.46 -21.47
C ASN A 105 16.04 -30.86 -22.04
N GLU A 106 16.09 -29.53 -22.19
CA GLU A 106 17.22 -28.81 -22.77
C GLU A 106 17.70 -27.70 -21.80
N PRO A 107 18.47 -28.07 -20.75
CA PRO A 107 18.89 -27.13 -19.73
C PRO A 107 19.87 -26.06 -20.23
N ARG A 108 20.40 -26.14 -21.44
CA ARG A 108 21.30 -25.11 -22.01
C ARG A 108 20.62 -24.18 -23.01
N ASP A 109 19.31 -24.30 -23.21
CA ASP A 109 18.58 -23.41 -24.09
C ASP A 109 18.31 -22.05 -23.42
N ALA A 110 18.95 -21.00 -23.96
CA ALA A 110 18.83 -19.63 -23.50
C ALA A 110 17.40 -19.10 -23.58
N ARG A 111 16.69 -19.41 -24.68
CA ARG A 111 15.34 -18.92 -25.00
C ARG A 111 14.34 -19.48 -24.00
N VAL A 112 14.42 -20.78 -23.76
CA VAL A 112 13.54 -21.46 -22.80
C VAL A 112 13.79 -20.98 -21.36
N ARG A 113 15.05 -20.77 -20.97
CA ARG A 113 15.37 -20.22 -19.65
C ARG A 113 14.93 -18.78 -19.47
N GLN A 114 15.09 -17.96 -20.50
CA GLN A 114 14.56 -16.61 -20.49
C GLN A 114 13.03 -16.63 -20.39
N GLY A 115 12.35 -17.54 -21.12
CA GLY A 115 10.92 -17.77 -21.04
C GLY A 115 10.45 -18.14 -19.62
N LEU A 116 11.14 -19.08 -18.96
CA LEU A 116 10.86 -19.44 -17.57
C LEU A 116 11.03 -18.25 -16.62
N ALA A 117 12.13 -17.49 -16.77
CA ALA A 117 12.38 -16.31 -15.95
C ALA A 117 11.30 -15.24 -16.15
N LYS A 118 10.87 -14.98 -17.40
CA LYS A 118 9.76 -14.07 -17.71
C LYS A 118 8.44 -14.50 -17.07
N ALA A 119 8.13 -15.80 -17.10
CA ALA A 119 6.93 -16.35 -16.45
C ALA A 119 6.97 -16.14 -14.93
N LEU A 120 8.10 -16.41 -14.30
CA LEU A 120 8.31 -16.20 -12.87
C LEU A 120 8.20 -14.71 -12.48
N VAL A 121 8.72 -13.80 -13.31
CA VAL A 121 8.56 -12.35 -13.12
C VAL A 121 7.10 -11.92 -13.22
N GLY A 122 6.34 -12.43 -14.20
CA GLY A 122 4.89 -12.18 -14.30
C GLY A 122 4.10 -12.69 -13.08
N LEU A 123 4.64 -13.67 -12.36
CA LEU A 123 4.12 -14.19 -11.09
C LEU A 123 4.70 -13.49 -9.84
N PHE A 124 5.47 -12.41 -10.01
CA PHE A 124 6.16 -11.69 -8.94
C PHE A 124 7.16 -12.53 -8.13
N ARG A 125 7.68 -13.62 -8.70
CA ARG A 125 8.67 -14.54 -8.07
C ARG A 125 10.09 -14.20 -8.54
N TYR A 126 10.55 -13.00 -8.21
CA TYR A 126 11.81 -12.43 -8.70
C TYR A 126 13.05 -13.23 -8.30
N GLU A 127 13.11 -13.74 -7.06
CA GLU A 127 14.25 -14.52 -6.57
C GLU A 127 14.41 -15.85 -7.32
N GLU A 128 13.30 -16.48 -7.74
CA GLU A 128 13.34 -17.71 -8.53
C GLU A 128 13.71 -17.44 -9.99
N ALA A 129 13.28 -16.31 -10.55
CA ALA A 129 13.72 -15.86 -11.87
C ALA A 129 15.24 -15.64 -11.90
N VAL A 130 15.78 -14.97 -10.87
CA VAL A 130 17.23 -14.79 -10.68
C VAL A 130 17.94 -16.14 -10.63
N LYS A 131 17.53 -17.06 -9.74
CA LYS A 131 18.16 -18.40 -9.62
C LYS A 131 18.14 -19.19 -10.93
N THR A 132 17.03 -19.09 -11.68
CA THR A 132 16.89 -19.77 -12.98
C THR A 132 17.94 -19.33 -13.99
N LEU A 133 18.21 -18.02 -14.01
CA LEU A 133 19.20 -17.39 -14.88
C LEU A 133 20.63 -17.54 -14.36
N GLU A 134 20.87 -17.53 -13.04
CA GLU A 134 22.18 -17.86 -12.46
C GLU A 134 22.59 -19.29 -12.83
N HIS A 135 21.67 -20.26 -12.68
CA HIS A 135 21.91 -21.64 -13.07
C HIS A 135 22.22 -21.78 -14.57
N TYR A 136 21.62 -20.95 -15.42
CA TYR A 136 21.99 -20.91 -16.84
C TYR A 136 23.46 -20.55 -17.02
N LEU A 137 23.90 -19.44 -16.42
CA LEU A 137 25.26 -18.92 -16.59
C LEU A 137 26.34 -19.87 -16.07
N VAL A 138 26.01 -20.71 -15.08
CA VAL A 138 26.87 -21.82 -14.63
C VAL A 138 26.99 -22.91 -15.70
N LEU A 139 25.91 -23.20 -16.43
CA LEU A 139 25.88 -24.28 -17.44
C LEU A 139 26.47 -23.89 -18.80
N VAL A 140 26.55 -22.59 -19.09
CA VAL A 140 27.08 -22.02 -20.36
C VAL A 140 28.25 -21.07 -20.13
N ASP A 141 29.17 -21.44 -19.25
CA ASP A 141 30.30 -20.61 -18.80
C ASP A 141 31.15 -20.02 -19.94
N GLN A 142 31.33 -20.76 -21.05
CA GLN A 142 32.12 -20.36 -22.22
C GLN A 142 31.33 -19.65 -23.33
N ASN A 143 29.99 -19.71 -23.31
CA ASN A 143 29.11 -19.16 -24.35
C ASN A 143 27.97 -18.35 -23.72
N ARG A 144 28.33 -17.42 -22.83
CA ARG A 144 27.35 -16.59 -22.14
C ARG A 144 26.72 -15.61 -23.12
N ASP A 145 25.41 -15.47 -22.99
CA ASP A 145 24.60 -14.54 -23.78
C ASP A 145 24.54 -13.18 -23.06
N SER A 146 25.08 -12.14 -23.68
CA SER A 146 25.13 -10.78 -23.11
C SER A 146 23.74 -10.17 -22.89
N ASP A 147 22.77 -10.47 -23.75
CA ASP A 147 21.40 -9.95 -23.62
C ASP A 147 20.68 -10.63 -22.46
N LEU A 148 20.91 -11.94 -22.29
CA LEU A 148 20.36 -12.67 -21.16
C LEU A 148 21.05 -12.28 -19.83
N MET A 149 22.33 -11.93 -19.86
CA MET A 149 23.04 -11.36 -18.71
C MET A 149 22.49 -9.98 -18.33
N LEU A 150 22.19 -9.12 -19.30
CA LEU A 150 21.51 -7.84 -19.04
C LEU A 150 20.09 -8.04 -18.49
N TYR A 151 19.37 -9.05 -18.97
CA TYR A 151 18.07 -9.41 -18.42
C TYR A 151 18.18 -9.89 -16.97
N LEU A 152 19.18 -10.71 -16.63
CA LEU A 152 19.48 -11.10 -15.24
C LEU A 152 19.85 -9.90 -14.38
N ALA A 153 20.69 -8.99 -14.90
CA ALA A 153 21.03 -7.76 -14.20
C ALA A 153 19.78 -6.96 -13.82
N ASP A 154 18.80 -6.89 -14.72
CA ASP A 154 17.51 -6.25 -14.45
C ASP A 154 16.71 -6.97 -13.36
N GLN A 155 16.72 -8.31 -13.35
CA GLN A 155 16.07 -9.08 -12.29
C GLN A 155 16.72 -8.84 -10.92
N TYR A 156 18.05 -8.73 -10.87
CA TYR A 156 18.74 -8.31 -9.65
C TYR A 156 18.34 -6.89 -9.21
N LEU A 157 18.15 -5.97 -10.15
CA LEU A 157 17.71 -4.61 -9.84
C LEU A 157 16.30 -4.61 -9.23
N TYR A 158 15.36 -5.37 -9.78
CA TYR A 158 14.02 -5.55 -9.22
C TYR A 158 14.06 -6.21 -7.82
N ALA A 159 14.93 -7.20 -7.63
CA ALA A 159 15.20 -7.81 -6.34
C ALA A 159 16.00 -6.91 -5.38
N ARG A 160 16.26 -5.65 -5.75
CA ARG A 160 17.06 -4.65 -5.00
C ARG A 160 18.50 -5.10 -4.68
N ASN A 161 19.02 -6.07 -5.41
CA ASN A 161 20.40 -6.50 -5.33
C ASN A 161 21.26 -5.67 -6.29
N TYR A 162 21.50 -4.42 -5.92
CA TYR A 162 22.22 -3.45 -6.77
C TYR A 162 23.66 -3.87 -7.08
N ARG A 163 24.29 -4.62 -6.17
CA ARG A 163 25.68 -5.08 -6.34
C ARG A 163 25.76 -6.07 -7.50
N ASP A 164 24.94 -7.11 -7.47
CA ASP A 164 24.97 -8.17 -8.47
C ASP A 164 24.35 -7.71 -9.79
N ALA A 165 23.38 -6.79 -9.76
CA ALA A 165 22.87 -6.11 -10.96
C ALA A 165 24.01 -5.42 -11.74
N LYS A 166 24.77 -4.55 -11.08
CA LYS A 166 25.87 -3.82 -11.72
C LYS A 166 27.01 -4.73 -12.15
N LYS A 167 27.36 -5.72 -11.32
CA LYS A 167 28.40 -6.70 -11.64
C LYS A 167 28.05 -7.45 -12.93
N THR A 168 26.85 -8.02 -12.98
CA THR A 168 26.38 -8.82 -14.13
C THR A 168 26.30 -7.97 -15.41
N ALA A 169 25.83 -6.73 -15.32
CA ALA A 169 25.79 -5.83 -16.48
C ALA A 169 27.18 -5.48 -17.02
N ARG A 170 28.18 -5.28 -16.15
CA ARG A 170 29.57 -5.06 -16.59
C ARG A 170 30.15 -6.29 -17.26
N GLU A 171 29.98 -7.45 -16.63
CA GLU A 171 30.43 -8.72 -17.21
C GLU A 171 29.80 -8.96 -18.60
N ALA A 172 28.54 -8.55 -18.81
CA ALA A 172 27.90 -8.63 -20.12
C ALA A 172 28.60 -7.75 -21.17
N GLY A 173 28.97 -6.52 -20.82
CA GLY A 173 29.75 -5.62 -21.68
C GLY A 173 31.17 -6.11 -21.95
N ASP A 174 31.81 -6.74 -20.96
CA ASP A 174 33.15 -7.29 -21.08
C ASP A 174 33.24 -8.46 -22.08
N LEU A 175 32.13 -9.16 -22.35
CA LEU A 175 32.08 -10.21 -23.38
C LEU A 175 32.32 -9.65 -24.78
N TYR A 176 31.84 -8.45 -25.06
CA TYR A 176 31.97 -7.80 -26.36
C TYR A 176 32.36 -6.32 -26.21
N PRO A 177 33.64 -6.02 -25.86
CA PRO A 177 34.10 -4.66 -25.61
C PRO A 177 33.94 -3.73 -26.82
N ASP A 178 34.08 -4.27 -28.03
CA ASP A 178 33.98 -3.52 -29.29
C ASP A 178 32.54 -3.30 -29.77
N ASN A 179 31.55 -3.96 -29.14
CA ASN A 179 30.13 -3.79 -29.48
C ASN A 179 29.58 -2.50 -28.85
N LYS A 180 29.66 -1.39 -29.59
CA LYS A 180 29.20 -0.07 -29.12
C LYS A 180 27.75 -0.05 -28.66
N SER A 181 26.85 -0.77 -29.33
CA SER A 181 25.43 -0.79 -28.93
C SER A 181 25.25 -1.46 -27.57
N LEU A 182 25.98 -2.56 -27.31
CA LEU A 182 25.99 -3.22 -26.01
C LEU A 182 26.60 -2.32 -24.93
N GLN A 183 27.71 -1.63 -25.22
CA GLN A 183 28.33 -0.70 -24.27
C GLN A 183 27.36 0.43 -23.86
N VAL A 184 26.62 0.99 -24.82
CA VAL A 184 25.57 2.00 -24.54
C VAL A 184 24.48 1.41 -23.64
N ALA A 185 24.00 0.20 -23.93
CA ALA A 185 22.97 -0.46 -23.11
C ALA A 185 23.46 -0.72 -21.66
N VAL A 186 24.70 -1.17 -21.50
CA VAL A 186 25.33 -1.38 -20.18
C VAL A 186 25.45 -0.05 -19.43
N ASP A 187 25.93 1.00 -20.07
CA ASP A 187 26.08 2.32 -19.46
C ASP A 187 24.74 2.91 -19.01
N GLU A 188 23.71 2.81 -19.83
CA GLU A 188 22.35 3.24 -19.48
C GLU A 188 21.79 2.44 -18.30
N PHE A 189 22.02 1.12 -18.30
CA PHE A 189 21.61 0.25 -17.20
C PHE A 189 22.32 0.61 -15.89
N LEU A 190 23.63 0.87 -15.92
CA LEU A 190 24.41 1.26 -14.74
C LEU A 190 23.92 2.60 -14.17
N LYS A 191 23.65 3.59 -15.03
CA LYS A 191 23.05 4.88 -14.64
C LYS A 191 21.67 4.69 -13.99
N ARG A 192 20.84 3.78 -14.52
CA ARG A 192 19.55 3.43 -13.91
C ARG A 192 19.73 2.82 -12.52
N CYS A 193 20.65 1.88 -12.36
CA CYS A 193 20.96 1.29 -11.06
C CYS A 193 21.36 2.32 -10.02
N ASP A 194 22.20 3.30 -10.40
CA ASP A 194 22.61 4.37 -9.49
C ASP A 194 21.45 5.24 -9.03
N ARG A 195 20.56 5.63 -9.95
CA ARG A 195 19.37 6.44 -9.64
C ARG A 195 18.41 5.72 -8.70
N VAL A 196 18.14 4.44 -8.94
CA VAL A 196 17.21 3.65 -8.11
C VAL A 196 17.81 3.43 -6.72
N ARG A 197 19.12 3.15 -6.63
CA ARG A 197 19.81 3.00 -5.34
C ARG A 197 19.78 4.29 -4.53
N SER A 198 20.11 5.44 -5.13
CA SER A 198 20.12 6.72 -4.42
C SER A 198 18.73 7.10 -3.90
N GLY A 199 17.66 6.84 -4.69
CA GLY A 199 16.29 7.07 -4.24
C GLY A 199 15.88 6.16 -3.07
N ALA A 200 16.30 4.89 -3.10
CA ALA A 200 16.05 3.95 -2.00
C ALA A 200 16.82 4.31 -0.72
N GLU A 201 18.06 4.77 -0.85
CA GLU A 201 18.87 5.28 0.27
C GLU A 201 18.24 6.52 0.90
N GLN A 202 17.79 7.49 0.09
CA GLN A 202 17.09 8.68 0.57
C GLN A 202 15.80 8.35 1.33
N LEU A 203 15.00 7.40 0.83
CA LEU A 203 13.80 6.93 1.53
C LEU A 203 14.15 6.28 2.87
N LYS A 204 15.17 5.41 2.89
CA LYS A 204 15.63 4.76 4.13
C LYS A 204 16.15 5.77 5.14
N GLU A 205 16.95 6.76 4.71
CA GLU A 205 17.42 7.84 5.57
C GLU A 205 16.27 8.65 6.15
N ARG A 206 15.26 8.98 5.33
CA ARG A 206 14.05 9.67 5.79
C ARG A 206 13.28 8.87 6.83
N ASP A 207 13.02 7.59 6.57
CA ASP A 207 12.28 6.71 7.50
C ASP A 207 13.05 6.50 8.82
N THR A 208 14.39 6.43 8.73
CA THR A 208 15.28 6.32 9.90
C THR A 208 15.31 7.63 10.69
N ALA A 209 15.36 8.78 10.01
CA ALA A 209 15.28 10.10 10.62
C ALA A 209 13.93 10.32 11.30
N GLU A 210 12.82 9.99 10.65
CA GLU A 210 11.47 10.06 11.23
C GLU A 210 11.31 9.13 12.45
N SER A 211 11.90 7.93 12.39
CA SER A 211 11.89 6.98 13.51
C SER A 211 12.77 7.43 14.68
N ALA A 212 13.97 7.96 14.41
CA ALA A 212 14.85 8.53 15.41
C ALA A 212 14.24 9.77 16.06
N GLU A 213 13.59 10.62 15.27
CA GLU A 213 12.88 11.79 15.75
C GLU A 213 11.64 11.39 16.58
N ARG A 214 10.93 10.31 16.20
CA ARG A 214 9.83 9.74 17.01
C ARG A 214 10.34 9.18 18.35
N ALA A 215 11.50 8.52 18.36
CA ALA A 215 12.13 8.01 19.57
C ALA A 215 12.59 9.16 20.48
N ASN A 216 13.28 10.17 19.93
CA ASN A 216 13.69 11.38 20.64
C ASN A 216 12.48 12.13 21.21
N ARG A 217 11.37 12.21 20.48
CA ARG A 217 10.11 12.80 20.97
C ARG A 217 9.46 11.98 22.08
N ALA A 218 9.52 10.65 22.01
CA ALA A 218 9.00 9.77 23.07
C ALA A 218 9.87 9.80 24.33
N GLU A 219 11.17 10.01 24.18
CA GLU A 219 12.12 10.17 25.28
C GLU A 219 12.01 11.55 25.91
N ALA A 220 11.91 12.61 25.11
CA ALA A 220 11.55 13.95 25.57
C ALA A 220 10.19 13.95 26.28
N ARG A 221 9.20 13.18 25.81
CA ARG A 221 7.90 12.99 26.48
C ARG A 221 8.05 12.31 27.84
N LYS A 222 8.90 11.29 27.97
CA LYS A 222 9.17 10.61 29.25
C LYS A 222 9.92 11.49 30.25
N GLU A 223 10.90 12.26 29.78
CA GLU A 223 11.60 13.25 30.61
C GLU A 223 10.64 14.38 31.03
N TRP A 224 9.76 14.81 30.13
CA TRP A 224 8.73 15.82 30.35
C TRP A 224 7.62 15.36 31.33
N ASP A 225 7.12 14.13 31.21
CA ASP A 225 6.16 13.51 32.15
C ASP A 225 6.77 13.35 33.56
N LYS A 226 8.10 13.32 33.66
CA LYS A 226 8.86 13.18 34.91
C LYS A 226 9.19 14.53 35.55
N GLU A 227 9.40 15.59 34.76
CA GLU A 227 9.78 16.91 35.25
C GLU A 227 8.59 17.82 35.58
N ARG A 228 7.42 17.71 34.92
CA ARG A 228 6.36 18.75 35.02
C ARG A 228 4.93 18.23 35.08
N GLY A 229 4.63 17.41 36.08
CA GLY A 229 3.28 17.24 36.61
C GLY A 229 2.67 18.50 37.28
N ASN A 230 3.04 19.73 36.87
CA ASN A 230 2.47 21.01 37.29
C ASN A 230 3.16 22.14 36.52
N SER A 231 2.40 23.01 35.84
CA SER A 231 2.65 24.44 35.52
C SER A 231 2.44 24.90 34.05
N LEU A 232 2.69 26.18 33.73
CA LEU A 232 1.88 27.09 32.89
C LEU A 232 2.00 26.98 31.38
N GLU A 233 2.28 25.80 30.86
CA GLU A 233 2.48 25.61 29.41
C GLU A 233 1.16 25.50 28.61
N SER A 234 -0.04 25.75 29.17
CA SER A 234 -1.29 25.51 28.41
C SER A 234 -1.59 26.51 27.29
N VAL A 235 -0.96 27.68 27.29
CA VAL A 235 -1.08 28.61 26.15
C VAL A 235 -0.26 28.07 24.98
N GLU A 236 0.92 27.51 25.24
CA GLU A 236 1.71 26.74 24.27
C GLU A 236 1.07 25.39 23.93
N PHE A 237 0.21 24.84 24.80
CA PHE A 237 -0.51 23.59 24.56
C PHE A 237 -1.68 23.75 23.59
N GLY A 238 -2.42 24.87 23.66
CA GLY A 238 -3.36 25.26 22.61
C GLY A 238 -2.63 25.46 21.27
N GLN A 239 -1.47 26.12 21.30
CA GLN A 239 -0.58 26.27 20.14
C GLN A 239 -0.06 24.91 19.63
N SER A 240 0.28 23.96 20.50
CA SER A 240 0.84 22.67 20.13
C SER A 240 -0.21 21.71 19.58
N LEU A 241 -1.45 21.74 20.10
CA LEU A 241 -2.57 20.99 19.51
C LEU A 241 -3.05 21.64 18.21
N ALA A 242 -3.07 22.98 18.13
CA ALA A 242 -3.30 23.72 16.88
C ALA A 242 -2.22 23.42 15.84
N ASN A 243 -0.95 23.36 16.25
CA ASN A 243 0.18 22.96 15.41
C ASN A 243 0.05 21.49 14.99
N TRP A 244 -0.36 20.58 15.87
CA TRP A 244 -0.63 19.19 15.49
C TRP A 244 -1.79 19.07 14.46
N THR A 245 -2.86 19.84 14.62
CA THR A 245 -3.92 19.93 13.59
C THR A 245 -3.46 20.65 12.32
N GLY A 246 -2.50 21.56 12.43
CA GLY A 246 -1.87 22.28 11.32
C GLY A 246 -0.81 21.47 10.58
N GLU A 247 -0.08 20.57 11.24
CA GLU A 247 0.92 19.67 10.67
C GLU A 247 0.24 18.50 9.95
N SER A 248 -0.85 17.98 10.52
CA SER A 248 -1.69 16.97 9.87
C SER A 248 -2.56 17.54 8.74
N ARG A 249 -2.95 18.82 8.82
CA ARG A 249 -3.71 19.55 7.79
C ARG A 249 -3.30 21.03 7.70
N PRO A 250 -2.24 21.36 6.93
CA PRO A 250 -1.76 22.74 6.82
C PRO A 250 -2.86 23.64 6.29
N LYS A 251 -3.24 24.68 7.05
CA LYS A 251 -4.30 25.70 6.80
C LYS A 251 -5.71 25.42 7.37
N LEU A 252 -5.93 24.44 8.26
CA LEU A 252 -7.22 24.32 8.96
C LEU A 252 -7.41 25.44 9.98
N VAL A 253 -6.47 25.60 10.91
CA VAL A 253 -6.50 26.66 11.93
C VAL A 253 -5.76 27.88 11.40
N LEU A 254 -6.43 29.03 11.42
CA LEU A 254 -5.92 30.32 10.93
C LEU A 254 -5.58 31.28 12.09
N GLY A 255 -6.14 31.06 13.28
CA GLY A 255 -5.83 31.84 14.47
C GLY A 255 -6.45 31.24 15.73
N GLN A 256 -5.95 31.65 16.90
CA GLN A 256 -6.46 31.22 18.19
C GLN A 256 -6.35 32.30 19.25
N PHE A 257 -7.24 32.28 20.23
CA PHE A 257 -7.27 33.23 21.34
C PHE A 257 -7.85 32.60 22.60
N LEU A 258 -7.14 32.69 23.72
CA LEU A 258 -7.62 32.25 25.04
C LEU A 258 -7.87 33.47 25.94
N ASN A 259 -9.07 33.57 26.47
CA ASN A 259 -9.45 34.54 27.49
C ASN A 259 -9.66 33.85 28.83
N ILE A 260 -8.98 34.32 29.87
CA ILE A 260 -9.15 33.81 31.23
C ILE A 260 -9.40 34.97 32.20
N GLU A 261 -10.35 34.78 33.12
CA GLU A 261 -10.68 35.77 34.15
C GLU A 261 -10.42 35.17 35.53
N ALA A 262 -9.79 35.96 36.41
CA ALA A 262 -9.58 35.67 37.82
C ALA A 262 -9.54 37.00 38.59
N ALA A 263 -9.61 36.95 39.92
CA ALA A 263 -9.52 38.18 40.71
C ALA A 263 -8.15 38.86 40.52
N ARG A 264 -8.14 40.19 40.57
CA ARG A 264 -6.92 40.99 40.34
C ARG A 264 -5.79 40.61 41.31
N ASP A 265 -6.14 40.27 42.55
CA ASP A 265 -5.15 39.90 43.56
C ASP A 265 -4.50 38.54 43.26
N ASP A 266 -5.26 37.58 42.73
CA ASP A 266 -4.72 36.28 42.32
C ASP A 266 -3.79 36.43 41.11
N TRP A 267 -4.16 37.30 40.16
CA TRP A 267 -3.28 37.70 39.05
C TRP A 267 -2.00 38.38 39.52
N ASN A 268 -2.11 39.36 40.43
CA ASN A 268 -0.94 40.07 40.96
C ASN A 268 0.00 39.11 41.71
N ARG A 269 -0.56 38.19 42.51
CA ARG A 269 0.22 37.17 43.22
C ARG A 269 0.98 36.29 42.22
N TYR A 270 0.30 35.83 41.18
CA TYR A 270 0.93 35.03 40.14
C TYR A 270 2.04 35.80 39.41
N MET A 271 1.77 37.04 38.98
CA MET A 271 2.76 37.88 38.28
C MET A 271 4.00 38.23 39.12
N LEU A 272 3.88 38.15 40.44
CA LEU A 272 4.99 38.32 41.39
C LEU A 272 5.74 36.99 41.68
N GLY A 273 5.51 35.95 40.87
CA GLY A 273 6.15 34.64 41.02
C GLY A 273 5.39 33.65 41.91
N GLY A 274 4.11 33.91 42.18
CA GLY A 274 3.25 33.03 42.98
C GLY A 274 2.90 31.72 42.29
N ASP A 275 2.43 30.75 43.08
CA ASP A 275 2.05 29.41 42.61
C ASP A 275 0.92 29.50 41.59
N GLU A 276 1.18 28.99 40.39
CA GLU A 276 0.22 28.91 39.31
C GLU A 276 -1.01 28.09 39.65
N LYS A 277 -0.88 27.01 40.41
CA LYS A 277 -2.02 26.15 40.72
C LYS A 277 -3.10 26.95 41.44
N LEU A 278 -2.69 27.91 42.26
CA LEU A 278 -3.60 28.86 42.91
C LEU A 278 -4.29 29.76 41.90
N LEU A 279 -3.58 30.25 40.87
CA LEU A 279 -4.22 31.02 39.79
C LEU A 279 -5.20 30.15 39.01
N GLN A 280 -4.83 28.93 38.62
CA GLN A 280 -5.69 27.99 37.92
C GLN A 280 -6.98 27.67 38.69
N GLU A 281 -6.87 27.47 40.01
CA GLU A 281 -8.00 27.26 40.90
C GLU A 281 -8.81 28.55 41.15
N ALA A 282 -8.23 29.72 40.93
CA ALA A 282 -8.89 31.03 41.06
C ALA A 282 -9.57 31.50 39.77
N VAL A 283 -9.22 30.90 38.62
CA VAL A 283 -9.84 31.22 37.33
C VAL A 283 -11.33 30.89 37.40
N THR A 284 -12.16 31.89 37.08
CA THR A 284 -13.63 31.84 37.11
C THR A 284 -14.24 31.77 35.72
N ARG A 285 -13.49 32.16 34.69
CA ARG A 285 -13.88 32.06 33.28
C ARG A 285 -12.70 31.64 32.42
N ALA A 286 -12.95 30.75 31.46
CA ALA A 286 -11.98 30.34 30.46
C ALA A 286 -12.67 30.13 29.11
N ASP A 287 -12.41 31.03 28.16
CA ASP A 287 -12.99 30.99 26.81
C ASP A 287 -11.88 30.87 25.77
N LEU A 288 -11.89 29.78 25.02
CA LEU A 288 -10.96 29.52 23.93
C LEU A 288 -11.68 29.69 22.59
N LYS A 289 -11.11 30.52 21.70
CA LYS A 289 -11.64 30.77 20.35
C LYS A 289 -10.63 30.32 19.30
N PHE A 290 -11.09 29.54 18.31
CA PHE A 290 -10.34 29.18 17.11
C PHE A 290 -10.96 29.82 15.88
N THR A 291 -10.12 30.48 15.08
CA THR A 291 -10.47 30.89 13.73
C THR A 291 -9.97 29.81 12.76
N VAL A 292 -10.85 29.27 11.93
CA VAL A 292 -10.55 28.18 10.99
C VAL A 292 -10.95 28.54 9.56
N ASP A 293 -10.38 27.84 8.59
CA ASP A 293 -10.92 27.77 7.24
C ASP A 293 -12.22 26.97 7.25
N GLU A 294 -13.32 27.60 6.83
CA GLU A 294 -14.65 27.00 6.91
C GLU A 294 -14.80 25.75 6.04
N SER A 295 -14.24 25.74 4.83
CA SER A 295 -14.38 24.60 3.92
C SER A 295 -13.69 23.36 4.49
N ARG A 296 -12.48 23.55 5.04
CA ARG A 296 -11.71 22.49 5.69
C ARG A 296 -12.33 22.03 6.99
N TRP A 297 -12.97 22.94 7.73
CA TRP A 297 -13.74 22.60 8.92
C TRP A 297 -14.85 21.58 8.62
N LEU A 298 -15.50 21.74 7.48
CA LEU A 298 -16.63 20.91 7.07
C LEU A 298 -16.23 19.53 6.52
N GLU A 299 -15.05 19.40 5.90
CA GLU A 299 -14.58 18.15 5.25
C GLU A 299 -14.54 16.92 6.17
N LEU A 300 -14.20 17.11 7.45
CA LEU A 300 -14.14 16.03 8.46
C LEU A 300 -14.73 16.51 9.79
N TYR A 301 -15.89 17.16 9.70
CA TYR A 301 -16.52 17.86 10.82
C TYR A 301 -16.55 17.04 12.12
N ASP A 302 -16.97 15.78 12.07
CA ASP A 302 -17.09 14.96 13.29
C ASP A 302 -15.75 14.67 13.97
N HIS A 303 -14.72 14.36 13.18
CA HIS A 303 -13.38 14.13 13.72
C HIS A 303 -12.78 15.43 14.27
N GLN A 304 -12.93 16.54 13.55
CA GLN A 304 -12.39 17.84 13.96
C GLN A 304 -13.12 18.39 15.19
N LYS A 305 -14.45 18.22 15.27
CA LYS A 305 -15.26 18.49 16.46
C LYS A 305 -14.80 17.66 17.65
N ALA A 306 -14.52 16.36 17.46
CA ALA A 306 -14.00 15.49 18.52
C ALA A 306 -12.67 16.00 19.10
N VAL A 307 -11.73 16.36 18.22
CA VAL A 307 -10.40 16.84 18.63
C VAL A 307 -10.45 18.23 19.24
N ILE A 308 -11.00 19.21 18.51
CA ILE A 308 -10.92 20.63 18.88
C ILE A 308 -11.92 20.96 19.97
N ILE A 309 -13.15 20.49 19.88
CA ILE A 309 -14.19 20.91 20.85
C ILE A 309 -14.15 20.03 22.09
N TYR A 310 -14.29 18.71 21.92
CA TYR A 310 -14.34 17.83 23.08
C TYR A 310 -12.98 17.69 23.76
N GLY A 311 -11.90 17.50 22.99
CA GLY A 311 -10.55 17.38 23.54
C GLY A 311 -10.13 18.60 24.37
N LEU A 312 -10.21 19.80 23.78
CA LEU A 312 -9.78 21.01 24.47
C LEU A 312 -10.71 21.40 25.61
N TYR A 313 -12.02 21.15 25.48
CA TYR A 313 -12.94 21.43 26.58
C TYR A 313 -12.54 20.67 27.85
N TYR A 314 -12.33 19.35 27.77
CA TYR A 314 -12.07 18.56 28.96
C TYR A 314 -10.72 18.89 29.58
N GLN A 315 -9.72 19.22 28.76
CA GLN A 315 -8.43 19.70 29.24
C GLN A 315 -8.54 21.06 29.94
N MET A 316 -9.31 22.00 29.38
CA MET A 316 -9.60 23.26 30.06
C MET A 316 -10.38 23.05 31.35
N LYS A 317 -11.29 22.06 31.39
CA LYS A 317 -12.05 21.74 32.59
C LYS A 317 -11.19 21.13 33.69
N GLU A 318 -10.26 20.25 33.31
CA GLU A 318 -9.27 19.69 34.23
C GLU A 318 -8.34 20.78 34.78
N ARG A 319 -7.89 21.69 33.91
CA ARG A 319 -6.97 22.77 34.26
C ARG A 319 -7.61 23.90 35.06
N TYR A 320 -8.86 24.25 34.77
CA TYR A 320 -9.60 25.32 35.44
C TYR A 320 -10.84 24.73 36.10
N PRO A 321 -10.67 23.98 37.20
CA PRO A 321 -11.71 23.10 37.74
C PRO A 321 -12.97 23.85 38.21
N LYS A 322 -12.84 25.12 38.61
CA LYS A 322 -13.96 25.96 39.03
C LYS A 322 -14.73 26.61 37.87
N THR A 323 -14.25 26.48 36.64
CA THR A 323 -14.91 27.08 35.48
C THR A 323 -15.82 26.12 34.73
N TYR A 324 -16.67 26.71 33.89
CA TYR A 324 -17.33 26.05 32.79
C TYR A 324 -16.71 26.58 31.50
N PRO A 325 -15.68 25.91 30.96
CA PRO A 325 -14.94 26.44 29.83
C PRO A 325 -15.83 26.51 28.59
N VAL A 326 -15.48 27.41 27.69
CA VAL A 326 -16.11 27.54 26.37
C VAL A 326 -15.05 27.34 25.32
N VAL A 327 -15.32 26.48 24.34
CA VAL A 327 -14.50 26.35 23.13
C VAL A 327 -15.34 26.78 21.94
N GLU A 328 -14.99 27.88 21.31
CA GLU A 328 -15.70 28.47 20.16
C GLU A 328 -14.85 28.33 18.90
N VAL A 329 -15.46 27.84 17.82
CA VAL A 329 -14.83 27.73 16.49
C VAL A 329 -15.57 28.68 15.55
N VAL A 330 -14.83 29.54 14.87
CA VAL A 330 -15.34 30.59 13.98
C VAL A 330 -14.59 30.60 12.66
N CYS A 331 -15.16 31.18 11.62
CA CYS A 331 -14.42 31.65 10.44
C CYS A 331 -14.61 33.16 10.26
N THR A 332 -13.67 33.80 9.57
CA THR A 332 -13.76 35.24 9.28
C THR A 332 -14.56 35.46 8.00
N VAL A 333 -15.60 36.30 8.06
CA VAL A 333 -16.40 36.71 6.90
C VAL A 333 -16.38 38.23 6.78
N ASN A 334 -16.33 38.76 5.56
CA ASN A 334 -16.44 40.21 5.34
C ASN A 334 -17.91 40.60 5.16
N GLU A 335 -18.44 41.38 6.10
CA GLU A 335 -19.80 41.92 6.04
C GLU A 335 -19.76 43.44 5.99
N ARG A 336 -20.18 44.01 4.85
CA ARG A 336 -20.25 45.47 4.63
C ARG A 336 -18.89 46.16 4.87
N GLY A 337 -17.80 45.55 4.39
CA GLY A 337 -16.45 46.10 4.50
C GLY A 337 -15.82 45.95 5.88
N LYS A 338 -16.40 45.14 6.78
CA LYS A 338 -15.83 44.82 8.09
C LYS A 338 -15.72 43.31 8.26
N ASP A 339 -14.56 42.87 8.73
CA ASP A 339 -14.35 41.47 9.07
C ASP A 339 -15.11 41.14 10.36
N LYS A 340 -15.86 40.05 10.33
CA LYS A 340 -16.67 39.54 11.45
C LYS A 340 -16.47 38.05 11.62
N ASP A 341 -16.59 37.60 12.86
CA ASP A 341 -16.59 36.18 13.19
C ASP A 341 -17.96 35.56 12.87
N LYS A 342 -17.98 34.58 11.96
CA LYS A 342 -19.11 33.67 11.77
C LYS A 342 -18.86 32.43 12.62
N LYS A 343 -19.73 32.17 13.59
CA LYS A 343 -19.59 30.98 14.47
C LYS A 343 -19.90 29.71 13.69
N LEU A 344 -19.07 28.68 13.89
CA LEU A 344 -19.19 27.38 13.23
C LEU A 344 -19.51 26.27 14.23
N ALA A 345 -18.99 26.38 15.45
CA ALA A 345 -19.34 25.49 16.53
C ALA A 345 -19.00 26.12 17.89
N ARG A 346 -19.69 25.68 18.93
CA ARG A 346 -19.39 26.09 20.30
C ARG A 346 -19.60 24.94 21.26
N GLY A 347 -18.53 24.47 21.89
CA GLY A 347 -18.59 23.57 23.03
C GLY A 347 -18.77 24.36 24.32
N SER A 348 -19.79 24.00 25.10
CA SER A 348 -20.01 24.58 26.42
C SER A 348 -20.61 23.54 27.38
N TRP A 349 -20.61 23.86 28.67
CA TRP A 349 -21.23 23.01 29.68
C TRP A 349 -22.76 23.10 29.63
N ASP A 350 -23.45 21.96 29.70
CA ASP A 350 -24.92 21.90 29.52
C ASP A 350 -25.76 22.32 30.73
N GLY A 351 -25.12 22.73 31.82
CA GLY A 351 -25.80 23.18 33.03
C GLY A 351 -26.23 22.07 33.99
N ARG A 352 -26.18 20.77 33.58
CA ARG A 352 -26.96 19.71 34.27
C ARG A 352 -26.35 18.31 34.31
N ARG A 353 -25.62 17.85 33.29
CA ARG A 353 -25.25 16.42 33.11
C ARG A 353 -23.76 16.15 32.93
N GLU A 354 -22.88 17.07 33.34
CA GLU A 354 -21.42 16.90 33.25
C GLU A 354 -20.92 16.53 31.84
N LYS A 355 -21.63 16.97 30.79
CA LYS A 355 -21.25 16.71 29.40
C LYS A 355 -21.13 18.00 28.61
N VAL A 356 -20.16 18.02 27.71
CA VAL A 356 -20.02 19.07 26.70
C VAL A 356 -21.20 19.01 25.75
N VAL A 357 -21.84 20.15 25.53
CA VAL A 357 -22.82 20.35 24.48
C VAL A 357 -22.22 21.23 23.40
N VAL A 358 -22.38 20.80 22.15
CA VAL A 358 -21.94 21.55 20.98
C VAL A 358 -23.16 22.21 20.32
N ASP A 359 -23.18 23.55 20.27
CA ASP A 359 -24.27 24.32 19.66
C ASP A 359 -24.15 24.39 18.12
N ARG A 360 -25.31 24.35 17.44
CA ARG A 360 -25.56 24.12 15.99
C ARG A 360 -25.37 25.35 15.09
N TRP A 361 -24.67 25.25 13.95
CA TRP A 361 -24.38 26.44 13.11
C TRP A 361 -24.44 26.35 11.57
N THR A 362 -25.06 25.33 10.93
CA THR A 362 -25.63 25.47 9.56
C THR A 362 -26.83 24.52 9.33
N ASN A 363 -27.64 24.78 8.30
CA ASN A 363 -28.80 23.93 7.93
C ASN A 363 -28.40 22.56 7.36
N GLU A 364 -27.16 22.40 6.87
CA GLU A 364 -26.69 21.22 6.14
C GLU A 364 -26.21 20.08 7.06
N ASN A 365 -25.87 20.37 8.31
CA ASN A 365 -25.21 19.41 9.22
C ASN A 365 -26.07 19.01 10.45
N ARG A 366 -27.34 18.65 10.24
CA ARG A 366 -28.24 18.24 11.34
C ARG A 366 -28.04 16.78 11.76
N GLU A 367 -27.82 16.53 13.05
CA GLU A 367 -28.08 15.21 13.65
C GLU A 367 -29.60 14.90 13.62
N PRO A 368 -30.01 13.70 13.16
CA PRO A 368 -31.42 13.30 13.16
C PRO A 368 -32.01 13.28 14.59
N GLY A 369 -33.19 13.89 14.78
CA GLY A 369 -34.04 13.65 15.96
C GLY A 369 -34.04 14.69 17.09
N ARG A 370 -33.36 15.85 16.98
CA ARG A 370 -33.49 16.93 18.00
C ARG A 370 -34.34 18.11 17.53
N PRO A 371 -35.35 18.56 18.30
CA PRO A 371 -36.20 19.69 17.94
C PRO A 371 -35.42 21.02 17.83
N THR A 372 -35.89 21.89 16.96
CA THR A 372 -35.36 23.24 16.69
C THR A 372 -35.72 24.18 17.85
N ARG A 373 -34.73 24.73 18.56
CA ARG A 373 -34.93 25.98 19.30
C ARG A 373 -34.44 27.14 18.44
N ARG A 374 -35.34 28.08 18.14
CA ARG A 374 -35.02 29.33 17.42
C ARG A 374 -33.97 30.08 18.23
N ILE A 375 -32.87 30.47 17.59
CA ILE A 375 -31.98 31.51 18.09
C ILE A 375 -32.78 32.81 17.98
N ILE A 376 -33.13 33.40 19.11
CA ILE A 376 -33.64 34.77 19.15
C ILE A 376 -32.44 35.67 18.84
N LYS A 377 -32.59 36.55 17.86
CA LYS A 377 -31.58 37.47 17.34
C LYS A 377 -30.91 38.32 18.42
#